data_AF-A0A945CHV5-F1
#
_entry.id   AF-A0A945CHV5-F1
#
_cell.length_a   1.000
_cell.length_b   1.000
_cell.length_c   1.000
_cell.angle_alpha   90.00
_cell.angle_beta   90.00
_cell.angle_gamma   90.00
#
_symmetry.space_group_name_H-M   'P 1'
#
loop_
_entity.id
_entity.type
_entity.pdbx_description
1 polymer ?
#
loop_
_entity_poly.entity_id
_entity_poly.type
_entity_poly.pdbx_seq_one_letter_code
_entity_poly.pdbx_strand_id
1 'polypeptide(L)'
;MTIDGYCTLGVDREYDLTEDALLEAMDRADVERAVIAAVDRFLAVDNRVGNDFLLRTAEKHPDRFIPSCAVSPWYGERGLEELQRAVEHGARMVVLHPAVQGYQTNDELVWPVLEVAAGEKVPVYVHTGNPGSASPWQVVDLA
;
A
#
# COMPACT_ATOMS: atom_id res chain seq x y z
N MET A 1 -11.26 -7.47 -18.22
CA MET A 1 -10.83 -6.74 -17.03
C MET A 1 -9.51 -7.28 -16.52
N THR A 2 -8.42 -6.68 -17.00
CA THR A 2 -7.07 -6.91 -16.47
C THR A 2 -6.74 -5.84 -15.42
N ILE A 3 -6.30 -6.27 -14.24
CA ILE A 3 -5.90 -5.37 -13.15
C ILE A 3 -4.45 -5.66 -12.77
N ASP A 4 -3.58 -4.64 -12.80
CA ASP A 4 -2.27 -4.70 -12.16
C ASP A 4 -2.44 -4.54 -10.65
N GLY A 5 -1.97 -5.54 -9.90
CA GLY A 5 -2.18 -5.64 -8.46
C GLY A 5 -1.29 -4.74 -7.62
N TYR A 6 -0.23 -4.15 -8.18
CA TYR A 6 0.68 -3.28 -7.43
C TYR A 6 1.59 -2.44 -8.32
N CYS A 7 1.39 -1.12 -8.35
CA CYS A 7 2.27 -0.17 -9.02
C CYS A 7 2.75 0.90 -8.04
N THR A 8 4.06 0.99 -7.79
CA THR A 8 4.63 2.11 -7.02
C THR A 8 4.54 3.39 -7.83
N LEU A 9 3.78 4.37 -7.35
CA LEU A 9 3.53 5.64 -8.01
C LEU A 9 4.23 6.79 -7.28
N GLY A 10 4.99 7.59 -8.01
CA GLY A 10 5.70 8.77 -7.50
C GLY A 10 7.15 8.84 -7.95
N VAL A 11 7.79 9.94 -7.57
CA VAL A 11 9.21 10.18 -7.80
C VAL A 11 9.93 10.26 -6.45
N ASP A 12 10.89 9.38 -6.23
CA ASP A 12 11.74 9.31 -5.05
C ASP A 12 13.13 8.79 -5.47
N ARG A 13 14.05 8.57 -4.53
CA ARG A 13 15.43 8.14 -4.81
C ARG A 13 15.53 6.92 -5.74
N GLU A 14 14.62 5.96 -5.61
CA GLU A 14 14.63 4.70 -6.36
C GLU A 14 13.45 4.54 -7.34
N TYR A 15 12.52 5.50 -7.36
CA TYR A 15 11.30 5.42 -8.14
C TYR A 15 11.15 6.65 -9.03
N ASP A 16 10.82 6.41 -10.30
CA ASP A 16 10.52 7.48 -11.26
C ASP A 16 9.35 7.03 -12.15
N LEU A 17 8.15 7.04 -11.56
CA LEU A 17 6.91 6.70 -12.26
C LEU A 17 5.85 7.75 -11.98
N THR A 18 5.59 8.60 -12.97
CA THR A 18 4.57 9.64 -12.90
C THR A 18 3.17 9.09 -13.22
N GLU A 19 2.13 9.87 -12.91
CA GLU A 19 0.74 9.54 -13.24
C GLU A 19 0.58 9.27 -14.75
N ASP A 20 1.09 10.17 -15.59
CA ASP A 20 1.01 10.05 -17.06
C ASP A 20 1.79 8.85 -17.59
N ALA A 21 3.01 8.62 -17.09
CA ALA A 21 3.85 7.51 -17.53
C ALA A 21 3.22 6.15 -17.19
N LEU A 22 2.57 6.03 -16.03
CA LEU A 22 1.83 4.83 -15.67
C LEU A 22 0.60 4.63 -16.56
N LEU A 23 -0.19 5.68 -16.82
CA LEU A 23 -1.37 5.59 -17.70
C LEU A 23 -0.98 5.13 -19.11
N GLU A 24 0.08 5.71 -19.68
CA GLU A 24 0.59 5.29 -20.98
C GLU A 24 1.09 3.84 -20.98
N ALA A 25 1.76 3.41 -19.91
CA ALA A 25 2.22 2.04 -19.77
C ALA A 25 1.04 1.06 -19.68
N MET A 26 0.00 1.41 -18.94
CA MET A 26 -1.23 0.64 -18.83
C MET A 26 -1.93 0.50 -20.19
N ASP A 27 -2.05 1.59 -20.94
CA ASP A 27 -2.67 1.59 -22.28
C ASP A 27 -1.87 0.71 -23.26
N ARG A 28 -0.54 0.74 -23.22
CA ARG A 28 0.32 -0.11 -24.06
C ARG A 28 0.25 -1.59 -23.70
N ALA A 29 -0.07 -1.91 -22.45
CA ALA A 29 -0.09 -3.27 -21.93
C ALA A 29 -1.51 -3.88 -21.82
N ASP A 30 -2.53 -3.17 -22.32
CA ASP A 30 -3.95 -3.54 -22.18
C ASP A 30 -4.37 -3.78 -20.70
N VAL A 31 -3.83 -2.97 -19.78
CA VAL A 31 -4.18 -2.97 -18.35
C VAL A 31 -5.28 -1.95 -18.11
N GLU A 32 -6.45 -2.43 -17.70
CA GLU A 32 -7.63 -1.57 -17.51
C GLU A 32 -7.52 -0.77 -16.21
N ARG A 33 -7.07 -1.39 -15.12
CA ARG A 33 -6.89 -0.75 -13.80
C ARG A 33 -5.58 -1.14 -13.12
N ALA A 34 -5.08 -0.27 -12.26
CA ALA A 34 -3.90 -0.52 -11.46
C ALA A 34 -4.16 -0.15 -9.99
N VAL A 35 -3.69 -1.00 -9.07
CA VAL A 35 -3.60 -0.64 -7.66
C VAL A 35 -2.34 0.19 -7.44
N ILE A 36 -2.49 1.44 -7.02
CA ILE A 36 -1.38 2.37 -6.83
C ILE A 36 -0.89 2.36 -5.37
N ALA A 37 0.42 2.27 -5.20
CA ALA A 37 1.11 2.23 -3.92
C ALA A 37 2.15 3.35 -3.81
N ALA A 38 2.42 3.78 -2.58
CA ALA A 38 3.28 4.93 -2.32
C ALA A 38 4.76 4.52 -2.36
N VAL A 39 5.62 5.50 -2.67
CA VAL A 39 7.09 5.35 -2.58
C VAL A 39 7.56 5.13 -1.14
N ASP A 40 8.77 4.60 -0.98
CA ASP A 40 9.32 4.15 0.30
C ASP A 40 9.26 5.19 1.43
N ARG A 41 9.55 6.46 1.16
CA ARG A 41 9.47 7.50 2.21
C ARG A 41 8.08 7.58 2.83
N PHE A 42 7.05 7.47 2.00
CA PHE A 42 5.66 7.49 2.43
C PHE A 42 5.25 6.18 3.09
N LEU A 43 5.82 5.03 2.71
CA LEU A 43 5.60 3.76 3.42
C LEU A 43 6.26 3.77 4.81
N ALA A 44 7.48 4.29 4.89
CA ALA A 44 8.32 4.25 6.08
C ALA A 44 7.86 5.21 7.19
N VAL A 45 7.57 6.48 6.82
CA VAL A 45 7.39 7.56 7.79
C VAL A 45 6.17 8.43 7.48
N ASP A 46 6.08 8.95 6.26
CA ASP A 46 5.12 9.99 5.91
C ASP A 46 3.78 9.40 5.40
N ASN A 47 3.24 8.38 6.10
CA ASN A 47 2.11 7.55 5.65
C ASN A 47 0.90 8.35 5.16
N ARG A 48 0.43 9.30 5.98
CA ARG A 48 -0.74 10.12 5.65
C ARG A 48 -0.54 10.96 4.39
N VAL A 49 0.68 11.50 4.19
CA VAL A 49 1.01 12.31 3.01
C VAL A 49 0.94 11.45 1.75
N GLY A 50 1.48 10.22 1.81
CA GLY A 50 1.38 9.25 0.73
C GLY A 50 -0.05 8.81 0.45
N ASN A 51 -0.81 8.47 1.50
CA ASN A 51 -2.22 8.08 1.37
C ASN A 51 -3.03 9.20 0.72
N ASP A 52 -2.88 10.44 1.19
CA ASP A 52 -3.56 11.60 0.62
C ASP A 52 -3.16 11.85 -0.85
N PHE A 53 -1.91 11.59 -1.22
CA PHE A 53 -1.47 11.63 -2.62
C PHE A 53 -2.19 10.59 -3.47
N LEU A 54 -2.17 9.30 -3.06
CA LEU A 54 -2.80 8.22 -3.81
C LEU A 54 -4.32 8.40 -3.93
N LEU A 55 -4.99 8.80 -2.84
CA LEU A 55 -6.43 9.06 -2.81
C LEU A 55 -6.82 10.15 -3.82
N ARG A 56 -6.09 11.28 -3.82
CA ARG A 56 -6.33 12.36 -4.80
C ARG A 56 -6.04 11.92 -6.23
N THR A 57 -4.99 11.12 -6.45
CA THR A 57 -4.68 10.62 -7.80
C THR A 57 -5.76 9.67 -8.30
N ALA A 58 -6.29 8.80 -7.43
CA ALA A 58 -7.42 7.93 -7.77
C ALA A 58 -8.70 8.73 -8.04
N GLU A 59 -8.95 9.81 -7.30
CA GLU A 59 -10.11 10.69 -7.55
C GLU A 59 -10.08 11.35 -8.94
N LYS A 60 -8.89 11.69 -9.45
CA LYS A 60 -8.72 12.20 -10.82
C LYS A 60 -8.99 11.13 -11.89
N HIS A 61 -8.73 9.86 -11.58
CA HIS A 61 -8.79 8.74 -12.52
C HIS A 61 -9.53 7.52 -11.93
N PRO A 62 -10.81 7.66 -11.53
CA PRO A 62 -11.52 6.64 -10.74
C PRO A 62 -11.74 5.33 -11.50
N ASP A 63 -11.70 5.38 -12.83
CA ASP A 63 -11.84 4.20 -13.69
C ASP A 63 -10.51 3.50 -13.99
N ARG A 64 -9.37 4.09 -13.61
CA ARG A 64 -8.02 3.58 -13.89
C ARG A 64 -7.25 3.19 -12.63
N PHE A 65 -7.39 3.95 -11.56
CA PHE A 65 -6.59 3.75 -10.35
C PHE A 65 -7.41 3.32 -9.15
N ILE A 66 -6.87 2.34 -8.43
CA ILE A 66 -7.39 1.85 -7.16
C ILE A 66 -6.38 2.25 -6.09
N PRO A 67 -6.70 3.15 -5.15
CA PRO A 67 -5.72 3.60 -4.18
C PRO A 67 -5.49 2.52 -3.12
N SER A 68 -4.22 2.28 -2.81
CA SER A 68 -3.83 1.59 -1.57
C SER A 68 -3.68 2.59 -0.43
N CYS A 69 -3.48 2.09 0.78
CA CYS A 69 -3.05 2.89 1.93
C CYS A 69 -1.89 2.19 2.65
N ALA A 70 -0.93 2.98 3.08
CA ALA A 70 0.16 2.52 3.92
C ALA A 70 -0.10 2.94 5.37
N VAL A 71 0.30 2.07 6.29
CA VAL A 71 0.29 2.34 7.73
C VAL A 71 1.54 1.73 8.35
N SER A 72 2.19 2.48 9.23
CA SER A 72 3.25 1.97 10.08
C SER A 72 2.66 1.46 11.39
N PRO A 73 2.78 0.16 11.71
CA PRO A 73 2.32 -0.40 12.99
C PRO A 73 2.93 0.28 14.23
N TRP A 74 4.14 0.85 14.09
CA TRP A 74 4.81 1.62 15.14
C TRP A 74 4.01 2.85 15.62
N TYR A 75 3.07 3.35 14.84
CA TYR A 75 2.26 4.51 15.20
C TYR A 75 1.05 4.18 16.07
N GLY A 76 0.83 2.89 16.39
CA GLY A 76 -0.25 2.46 17.28
C GLY A 76 -1.61 3.00 16.84
N GLU A 77 -2.39 3.53 17.79
CA GLU A 77 -3.74 4.05 17.54
C GLU A 77 -3.80 5.07 16.39
N ARG A 78 -2.84 5.98 16.30
CA ARG A 78 -2.79 6.97 15.20
C ARG A 78 -2.65 6.31 13.83
N GLY A 79 -1.93 5.20 13.75
CA GLY A 79 -1.83 4.41 12.53
C GLY A 79 -3.17 3.76 12.16
N LEU A 80 -3.87 3.21 13.15
CA LEU A 80 -5.18 2.58 12.95
C LEU A 80 -6.25 3.59 12.52
N GLU A 81 -6.28 4.78 13.13
CA GLU A 81 -7.16 5.88 12.72
C GLU A 81 -6.91 6.30 11.26
N GLU A 82 -5.63 6.37 10.85
CA GLU A 82 -5.27 6.72 9.48
C GLU A 82 -5.67 5.62 8.49
N LEU A 83 -5.53 4.34 8.87
CA LEU A 83 -6.01 3.21 8.07
C LEU A 83 -7.53 3.31 7.86
N GLN A 84 -8.31 3.46 8.93
CA GLN A 84 -9.77 3.60 8.85
C GLN A 84 -10.16 4.77 7.96
N ARG A 85 -9.55 5.94 8.19
CA ARG A 85 -9.77 7.14 7.36
C ARG A 85 -9.49 6.85 5.88
N ALA A 86 -8.34 6.27 5.56
CA ALA A 86 -7.97 6.02 4.17
C ALA A 86 -8.94 5.07 3.48
N VAL A 87 -9.41 4.02 4.17
CA VAL A 87 -10.42 3.08 3.66
C VAL A 87 -11.76 3.78 3.41
N GLU A 88 -12.23 4.59 4.36
CA GLU A 88 -13.44 5.42 4.21
C GLU A 88 -13.35 6.34 2.99
N HIS A 89 -12.16 6.88 2.69
CA HIS A 89 -11.91 7.77 1.57
C HIS A 89 -11.63 7.06 0.24
N GLY A 90 -11.66 5.73 0.22
CA GLY A 90 -11.60 4.96 -1.03
C GLY A 90 -10.43 4.00 -1.18
N ALA A 91 -9.52 3.91 -0.19
CA ALA A 91 -8.45 2.91 -0.23
C ALA A 91 -9.02 1.48 -0.24
N ARG A 92 -8.44 0.60 -1.05
CA ARG A 92 -8.91 -0.79 -1.24
C ARG A 92 -7.83 -1.85 -1.05
N MET A 93 -6.67 -1.45 -0.52
CA MET A 93 -5.59 -2.37 -0.13
C MET A 93 -4.75 -1.71 0.97
N VAL A 94 -4.36 -2.47 1.99
CA VAL A 94 -3.35 -2.05 2.96
C VAL A 94 -1.99 -2.53 2.49
N VAL A 95 -0.98 -1.67 2.49
CA VAL A 95 0.39 -2.02 2.10
C VAL A 95 1.30 -1.97 3.32
N LEU A 96 1.93 -3.10 3.60
CA LEU A 96 2.97 -3.26 4.61
C LEU A 96 4.28 -3.60 3.93
N HIS A 97 5.35 -2.93 4.35
CA HIS A 97 6.71 -3.21 3.89
C HIS A 97 7.64 -3.36 5.10
N PRO A 98 7.65 -4.54 5.75
CA PRO A 98 8.36 -4.74 7.03
C PRO A 98 9.86 -4.42 6.98
N ALA A 99 10.53 -4.70 5.86
CA ALA A 99 11.95 -4.34 5.68
C ALA A 99 12.21 -2.82 5.61
N VAL A 100 11.32 -2.04 4.99
CA VAL A 100 11.41 -0.57 4.93
C VAL A 100 10.95 0.06 6.24
N GLN A 101 9.96 -0.54 6.89
CA GLN A 101 9.34 -0.03 8.12
C GLN A 101 10.01 -0.56 9.41
N GLY A 102 10.94 -1.51 9.31
CA GLY A 102 11.83 -1.92 10.40
C GLY A 102 11.26 -2.90 11.43
N TYR A 103 10.38 -3.82 11.02
CA TYR A 103 9.82 -4.85 11.92
C TYR A 103 9.74 -6.23 11.24
N GLN A 104 9.46 -7.29 12.00
CA GLN A 104 9.24 -8.64 11.45
C GLN A 104 7.79 -8.77 10.98
N THR A 105 7.57 -9.40 9.82
CA THR A 105 6.21 -9.56 9.27
C THR A 105 5.23 -10.19 10.26
N ASN A 106 5.67 -11.19 11.01
CA ASN A 106 4.90 -11.93 12.00
C ASN A 106 5.06 -11.38 13.44
N ASP A 107 5.50 -10.13 13.59
CA ASP A 107 5.56 -9.46 14.90
C ASP A 107 4.14 -9.17 15.42
N GLU A 108 3.95 -9.32 16.73
CA GLU A 108 2.70 -8.99 17.43
C GLU A 108 2.23 -7.56 17.15
N LEU A 109 3.19 -6.67 16.90
CA LEU A 109 2.99 -5.28 16.52
C LEU A 109 2.02 -5.12 15.33
N VAL A 110 1.96 -6.10 14.42
CA VAL A 110 1.18 -6.02 13.18
C VAL A 110 -0.28 -6.41 13.39
N TRP A 111 -0.62 -7.19 14.42
CA TRP A 111 -1.99 -7.74 14.59
C TRP A 111 -3.09 -6.68 14.62
N PRO A 112 -2.97 -5.54 15.33
CA PRO A 112 -4.03 -4.53 15.33
C PRO A 112 -4.34 -3.99 13.92
N VAL A 113 -3.33 -3.88 13.06
CA VAL A 113 -3.51 -3.47 11.67
C VAL A 113 -4.29 -4.53 10.89
N LEU A 114 -3.97 -5.82 11.09
CA LEU A 114 -4.67 -6.93 10.44
C LEU A 114 -6.11 -7.04 10.91
N GLU A 115 -6.37 -6.85 12.21
CA GLU A 115 -7.71 -6.87 12.78
C GLU A 115 -8.60 -5.78 12.18
N VAL A 116 -8.08 -4.55 12.06
CA VAL A 116 -8.80 -3.44 11.40
C VAL A 116 -9.02 -3.75 9.92
N ALA A 117 -7.99 -4.19 9.19
CA ALA A 117 -8.12 -4.53 7.77
C ALA A 117 -9.14 -5.65 7.54
N ALA A 118 -9.17 -6.67 8.41
CA ALA A 118 -10.14 -7.75 8.38
C ALA A 118 -11.57 -7.26 8.66
N GLY A 119 -11.75 -6.38 9.65
CA GLY A 119 -13.03 -5.74 9.96
C GLY A 119 -13.58 -4.92 8.79
N GLU A 120 -12.71 -4.17 8.12
CA GLU A 120 -13.03 -3.36 6.93
C GLU A 120 -13.11 -4.19 5.64
N LYS A 121 -12.76 -5.49 5.69
CA LYS A 121 -12.69 -6.40 4.53
C LYS A 121 -11.77 -5.89 3.41
N VAL A 122 -10.66 -5.27 3.80
CA VAL A 122 -9.64 -4.77 2.88
C VAL A 122 -8.46 -5.75 2.87
N PRO A 123 -8.01 -6.20 1.68
CA PRO A 123 -6.85 -7.08 1.60
C PRO A 123 -5.57 -6.39 2.07
N VAL A 124 -4.68 -7.15 2.69
CA VAL A 124 -3.35 -6.71 3.11
C VAL A 124 -2.32 -7.27 2.14
N TYR A 125 -1.57 -6.39 1.50
CA TYR A 125 -0.38 -6.70 0.73
C TYR A 125 0.84 -6.54 1.63
N VAL A 126 1.68 -7.58 1.70
CA VAL A 126 2.95 -7.53 2.40
C VAL A 126 4.07 -7.63 1.37
N HIS A 127 4.94 -6.62 1.31
CA HIS A 127 6.11 -6.67 0.46
C HIS A 127 7.14 -7.63 1.06
N THR A 128 7.19 -8.84 0.52
CA THR A 128 8.11 -9.91 0.94
C THR A 128 9.32 -10.01 0.03
N GLY A 129 10.42 -10.55 0.54
CA GLY A 129 11.62 -10.79 -0.26
C GLY A 129 12.71 -11.55 0.49
N ASN A 130 13.95 -11.38 0.05
CA ASN A 130 15.13 -11.97 0.69
C ASN A 130 15.50 -11.38 2.09
N PRO A 131 15.08 -10.17 2.50
CA PRO A 131 15.35 -9.70 3.86
C PRO A 131 14.74 -10.63 4.91
N GLY A 132 15.49 -10.93 5.97
CA GLY A 132 15.02 -11.82 7.05
C GLY A 132 13.76 -11.31 7.77
N SER A 133 13.41 -10.03 7.63
CA SER A 133 12.21 -9.41 8.20
C SER A 133 10.93 -9.58 7.39
N ALA A 134 11.04 -9.98 6.12
CA ALA A 134 9.92 -10.08 5.19
C ALA A 134 9.95 -11.36 4.37
N SER A 135 10.28 -12.49 5.00
CA SER A 135 10.22 -13.79 4.35
C SER A 135 8.77 -14.17 4.05
N PRO A 136 8.45 -14.72 2.85
CA PRO A 136 7.10 -15.22 2.56
C PRO A 136 6.57 -16.23 3.58
N TRP A 137 7.46 -16.98 4.25
CA TRP A 137 7.07 -17.90 5.32
C TRP A 137 6.46 -17.20 6.54
N GLN A 138 6.88 -15.97 6.84
CA GLN A 138 6.32 -15.20 7.95
C GLN A 138 4.89 -14.71 7.63
N VAL A 139 4.51 -14.62 6.35
CA VAL A 139 3.13 -14.32 5.97
C VAL A 139 2.21 -15.50 6.25
N VAL A 140 2.71 -16.73 6.15
CA VAL A 140 1.93 -17.94 6.49
C VAL A 140 1.52 -17.94 7.96
N ASP A 141 2.36 -17.42 8.84
CA ASP A 141 2.06 -17.31 10.28
C ASP A 141 0.90 -16.33 10.58
N LEU A 142 0.51 -15.49 9.61
CA LEU A 142 -0.56 -14.50 9.73
C LEU A 142 -1.92 -14.95 9.17
N ALA A 143 -1.98 -16.10 8.49
CA ALA A 143 -3.16 -16.61 7.77
C ALA A 143 -3.95 -17.65 8.58
#